data_AF-A0A494WBK4-F1
#
_entry.id   AF-A0A494WBK4-F1
#
_cell.length_a   1.000
_cell.length_b   1.000
_cell.length_c   1.000
_cell.angle_alpha   90.00
_cell.angle_beta   90.00
_cell.angle_gamma   90.00
#
_symmetry.space_group_name_H-M   'P 1'
#
loop_
_entity.id
_entity.type
_entity.pdbx_description
1 polymer ?
#
loop_
_entity_poly.entity_id
_entity_poly.type
_entity_poly.pdbx_seq_one_letter_code
_entity_poly.pdbx_strand_id
1 'polypeptide(L)'
;MPSAGVACAFDRQMLGRLDDRGHGGPFDPASLTEDYEAGLRLGDLGGRGVFVRMRDADGGMVATREHFPDTVEAAVRQKARWMVGIALAGWDRLGWRGGPAEWWMRIRDRRSTLAALILSAAYATLLLWAILMLAGLFTDIAPPPASPRLRMLLWLNLCLMLWRTGMRAAFVGSAYGWRYGIGAIPRTVVANYIAILAARRALFLYVRSLRGHPLRWDKTQHHFPDPENLP
;
A
#
# COMPACT_ATOMS: atom_id res chain seq x y z
N MET A 1 8.74 2.07 14.49
CA MET A 1 8.34 1.95 13.07
C MET A 1 8.08 0.48 12.82
N PRO A 2 6.99 0.10 12.13
CA PRO A 2 6.78 -1.29 11.76
C PRO A 2 7.91 -1.76 10.82
N SER A 3 8.31 -3.03 10.92
CA SER A 3 9.29 -3.59 9.99
C SER A 3 8.63 -3.88 8.64
N ALA A 4 9.41 -3.78 7.57
CA ALA A 4 8.98 -4.07 6.20
C ALA A 4 9.48 -5.43 5.68
N GLY A 5 10.09 -6.25 6.56
CA GLY A 5 10.55 -7.62 6.26
C GLY A 5 11.81 -7.70 5.41
N VAL A 6 12.14 -6.64 4.67
CA VAL A 6 13.35 -6.47 3.85
C VAL A 6 14.08 -5.19 4.24
N ALA A 7 15.39 -5.14 3.97
CA ALA A 7 16.25 -4.00 4.31
C ALA A 7 16.16 -3.56 5.79
N CYS A 8 15.92 -4.51 6.70
CA CYS A 8 15.78 -4.26 8.13
C CYS A 8 16.84 -5.03 8.92
N ALA A 9 17.27 -4.45 10.04
CA ALA A 9 18.14 -5.08 11.01
C ALA A 9 17.46 -5.00 12.38
N PHE A 10 17.59 -6.07 13.16
CA PHE A 10 17.06 -6.16 14.51
C PHE A 10 18.20 -6.29 15.50
N ASP A 11 18.08 -5.60 16.64
CA ASP A 11 18.91 -5.92 17.78
C ASP A 11 18.60 -7.35 18.25
N ARG A 12 19.66 -8.14 18.45
CA ARG A 12 19.54 -9.57 18.78
C ARG A 12 18.82 -9.79 20.10
N GLN A 13 19.10 -8.97 21.10
CA GLN A 13 18.48 -9.12 22.43
C GLN A 13 17.01 -8.77 22.36
N MET A 14 16.67 -7.68 21.66
CA MET A 14 15.29 -7.25 21.49
C MET A 14 14.46 -8.23 20.67
N LEU A 15 15.03 -8.82 19.61
CA LEU A 15 14.37 -9.89 18.87
C LEU A 15 14.16 -11.14 19.74
N GLY A 16 15.13 -11.48 20.60
CA GLY A 16 14.99 -12.58 21.56
C GLY A 16 13.87 -12.38 22.58
N ARG A 17 13.48 -11.13 22.88
CA ARG A 17 12.33 -10.83 23.74
C ARG A 17 10.98 -11.08 23.09
N LEU A 18 10.94 -11.26 21.76
CA LEU A 18 9.74 -11.68 21.04
C LEU A 18 9.58 -13.20 20.98
N ASP A 19 10.60 -13.97 21.40
CA ASP A 19 10.56 -15.42 21.32
C ASP A 19 9.38 -15.97 22.12
N ASP A 20 8.52 -16.70 21.42
CA ASP A 20 7.37 -17.35 22.01
C ASP A 20 7.43 -18.85 21.72
N ARG A 21 7.54 -19.61 22.81
CA ARG A 21 7.65 -21.07 22.79
C ARG A 21 6.41 -21.74 22.19
N GLY A 22 5.25 -21.07 22.17
CA GLY A 22 4.01 -21.58 21.59
C GLY A 22 4.02 -21.66 20.05
N HIS A 23 4.81 -20.80 19.37
CA HIS A 23 4.92 -20.80 17.91
C HIS A 23 6.34 -21.08 17.39
N GLY A 24 7.32 -21.27 18.30
CA GLY A 24 8.67 -21.71 17.95
C GLY A 24 9.59 -20.63 17.41
N GLY A 25 9.33 -19.36 17.73
CA GLY A 25 10.20 -18.24 17.35
C GLY A 25 9.58 -16.86 17.54
N PRO A 26 10.32 -15.80 17.16
CA PRO A 26 9.90 -14.40 17.34
C PRO A 26 8.84 -13.93 16.33
N PHE A 27 8.55 -14.72 15.30
CA PHE A 27 7.59 -14.42 14.24
C PHE A 27 6.44 -15.42 14.28
N ASP A 28 5.20 -14.93 14.38
CA ASP A 28 4.01 -15.77 14.39
C ASP A 28 3.72 -16.31 12.98
N PRO A 29 3.79 -17.65 12.76
CA PRO A 29 3.55 -18.25 11.44
C PRO A 29 2.10 -18.12 10.95
N ALA A 30 1.15 -17.81 11.84
CA ALA A 30 -0.23 -17.54 11.47
C ALA A 30 -0.46 -16.07 11.06
N SER A 31 0.53 -15.19 11.20
CA SER A 31 0.46 -13.81 10.75
C SER A 31 0.79 -13.70 9.26
N LEU A 32 -0.04 -12.98 8.49
CA LEU A 32 0.24 -12.71 7.07
C LEU A 32 1.27 -11.58 6.87
N THR A 33 1.59 -10.87 7.94
CA THR A 33 2.54 -9.75 8.01
C THR A 33 3.29 -9.82 9.33
N GLU A 34 3.99 -10.94 9.51
CA GLU A 34 4.74 -11.31 10.70
C GLU A 34 5.81 -10.28 11.06
N ASP A 35 6.43 -9.67 10.04
CA ASP A 35 7.41 -8.61 10.12
C ASP A 35 6.84 -7.31 10.70
N TYR A 36 5.67 -6.90 10.18
CA TYR A 36 4.95 -5.73 10.64
C TYR A 36 4.55 -5.88 12.11
N GLU A 37 3.98 -7.04 12.45
CA GLU A 37 3.55 -7.36 13.82
C GLU A 37 4.72 -7.41 14.79
N ALA A 38 5.84 -8.04 14.42
CA ALA A 38 7.06 -8.04 15.22
C ALA A 38 7.56 -6.61 15.49
N GLY A 39 7.58 -5.75 14.48
CA GLY A 39 7.97 -4.35 14.64
C GLY A 39 7.10 -3.56 15.64
N LEU A 40 5.80 -3.82 15.65
CA LEU A 40 4.88 -3.21 16.62
C LEU A 40 5.09 -3.76 18.03
N ARG A 41 5.22 -5.08 18.18
CA ARG A 41 5.47 -5.72 19.48
C ARG A 41 6.79 -5.26 20.10
N LEU A 42 7.85 -5.05 19.30
CA LEU A 42 9.10 -4.45 19.79
C LEU A 42 8.87 -3.04 20.33
N GLY A 43 8.03 -2.24 19.66
CA GLY A 43 7.63 -0.92 20.14
C GLY A 43 6.89 -0.99 21.48
N ASP A 44 5.94 -1.91 21.63
CA ASP A 44 5.20 -2.15 22.88
C ASP A 44 6.14 -2.57 24.03
N LEU A 45 7.25 -3.25 23.72
CA LEU A 45 8.32 -3.62 24.67
C LEU A 45 9.30 -2.48 25.00
N GLY A 46 9.04 -1.26 24.52
CA GLY A 46 9.88 -0.07 24.71
C GLY A 46 11.06 0.04 23.73
N GLY A 47 11.08 -0.80 22.69
CA GLY A 47 12.08 -0.76 21.63
C GLY A 47 12.00 0.54 20.83
N ARG A 48 13.15 0.98 20.33
CA ARG A 48 13.28 2.16 19.47
C ARG A 48 13.75 1.72 18.09
N GLY A 49 13.24 2.38 17.06
CA GLY A 49 13.66 2.15 15.67
C GLY A 49 14.08 3.46 15.02
N VAL A 50 15.05 3.38 14.11
CA VAL A 50 15.52 4.50 13.30
C VAL A 50 15.38 4.13 11.82
N PHE A 51 14.97 5.09 11.00
CA PHE A 51 15.00 4.95 9.54
C PHE A 51 16.31 5.53 9.03
N VAL A 52 17.18 4.66 8.51
CA VAL A 52 18.50 5.07 8.01
C VAL A 52 18.44 5.15 6.49
N ARG A 53 18.77 6.32 5.94
CA ARG A 53 19.03 6.49 4.51
C ARG A 53 20.52 6.76 4.36
N MET A 54 21.23 5.82 3.74
CA MET A 54 22.69 5.90 3.56
C MET A 54 23.07 5.67 2.10
N ARG A 55 24.29 6.10 1.77
CA ARG A 55 24.96 5.81 0.51
C ARG A 55 26.20 4.96 0.79
N ASP A 56 26.58 4.12 -0.17
CA ASP A 56 27.83 3.37 -0.13
C ASP A 56 29.04 4.27 -0.45
N ALA A 57 30.24 3.68 -0.49
CA ALA A 57 31.49 4.40 -0.75
C ALA A 57 31.52 5.04 -2.14
N ASP A 58 30.80 4.47 -3.10
CA ASP A 58 30.70 4.94 -4.49
C ASP A 58 29.57 5.97 -4.68
N GLY A 59 28.88 6.34 -3.59
CA GLY A 59 27.76 7.28 -3.60
C GLY A 59 26.43 6.66 -4.04
N GLY A 60 26.38 5.36 -4.30
CA GLY A 60 25.18 4.58 -4.60
C GLY A 60 24.23 4.54 -3.40
N MET A 61 22.93 4.53 -3.63
CA MET A 61 21.95 4.43 -2.54
C MET A 61 21.89 3.00 -2.02
N VAL A 62 22.10 2.81 -0.71
CA VAL A 62 21.94 1.49 -0.08
C VAL A 62 20.45 1.19 0.05
N ALA A 63 19.95 0.32 -0.82
CA ALA A 63 18.56 -0.09 -0.87
C ALA A 63 18.43 -1.51 -1.46
N THR A 64 17.42 -2.26 -1.01
CA THR A 64 17.04 -3.50 -1.69
C THR A 64 16.36 -3.16 -3.02
N ARG A 65 16.77 -3.84 -4.09
CA ARG A 65 16.19 -3.72 -5.43
C ARG A 65 15.43 -5.01 -5.74
N GLU A 66 14.18 -4.86 -6.17
CA GLU A 66 13.33 -5.98 -6.56
C GLU A 66 12.41 -5.57 -7.69
N HIS A 67 12.09 -6.50 -8.60
CA HIS A 67 11.09 -6.25 -9.61
C HIS A 67 9.68 -6.30 -9.02
N PHE A 68 8.86 -5.33 -9.43
CA PHE A 68 7.42 -5.40 -9.18
C PHE A 68 6.82 -6.56 -10.00
N PRO A 69 5.78 -7.27 -9.51
CA PRO A 69 5.14 -8.33 -10.29
C PRO A 69 4.74 -7.86 -11.69
N ASP A 70 5.06 -8.67 -12.68
CA ASP A 70 4.85 -8.41 -14.10
C ASP A 70 3.42 -8.70 -14.58
N THR A 71 2.66 -9.47 -13.80
CA THR A 71 1.25 -9.77 -14.06
C THR A 71 0.30 -9.06 -13.09
N VAL A 72 -0.86 -8.66 -13.61
CA VAL A 72 -1.95 -8.07 -12.80
C VAL A 72 -2.36 -9.03 -11.68
N GLU A 73 -2.46 -10.32 -11.97
CA GLU A 73 -2.87 -11.31 -10.98
C GLU A 73 -1.88 -11.38 -9.81
N ALA A 74 -0.58 -11.48 -10.10
CA ALA A 74 0.45 -11.53 -9.06
C ALA A 74 0.47 -10.23 -8.23
N ALA A 75 0.37 -9.07 -8.87
CA ALA A 75 0.30 -7.78 -8.19
C ALA A 75 -0.93 -7.65 -7.28
N VAL A 76 -2.10 -8.14 -7.75
CA VAL A 76 -3.35 -8.17 -6.98
C VAL A 76 -3.24 -9.12 -5.80
N ARG A 77 -2.66 -10.32 -5.98
CA ARG A 77 -2.42 -11.29 -4.91
C ARG A 77 -1.52 -10.70 -3.82
N GLN A 78 -0.37 -10.13 -4.20
CA GLN A 78 0.59 -9.51 -3.28
C GLN A 78 -0.06 -8.38 -2.48
N LYS A 79 -0.74 -7.44 -3.16
CA LYS A 79 -1.36 -6.29 -2.50
C LYS A 79 -2.57 -6.67 -1.64
N ALA A 80 -3.34 -7.68 -2.04
CA ALA A 80 -4.44 -8.19 -1.24
C ALA A 80 -3.95 -8.81 0.06
N ARG A 81 -2.81 -9.54 0.06
CA ARG A 81 -2.19 -10.09 1.28
C ARG A 81 -1.93 -9.00 2.31
N TRP A 82 -1.27 -7.91 1.92
CA TRP A 82 -1.01 -6.79 2.85
C TRP A 82 -2.28 -6.13 3.35
N MET A 83 -3.29 -6.00 2.49
CA MET A 83 -4.56 -5.39 2.87
C MET A 83 -5.34 -6.27 3.86
N VAL A 84 -5.32 -7.60 3.69
CA VAL A 84 -5.89 -8.53 4.67
C VAL A 84 -5.11 -8.48 5.98
N GLY A 85 -3.78 -8.64 5.94
CA GLY A 85 -2.95 -8.72 7.15
C GLY A 85 -2.95 -7.43 7.96
N ILE A 86 -2.73 -6.28 7.32
CA ILE A 86 -2.54 -5.00 8.00
C ILE A 86 -3.89 -4.30 8.25
N ALA A 87 -4.72 -4.14 7.21
CA ALA A 87 -5.91 -3.30 7.31
C ALA A 87 -7.12 -4.02 7.90
N LEU A 88 -7.30 -5.33 7.64
CA LEU A 88 -8.48 -6.09 8.09
C LEU A 88 -8.16 -6.92 9.34
N ALA A 89 -7.36 -7.98 9.22
CA ALA A 89 -6.98 -8.87 10.34
C ALA A 89 -6.15 -8.16 11.42
N GLY A 90 -5.41 -7.10 11.04
CA GLY A 90 -4.72 -6.23 11.99
C GLY A 90 -5.66 -5.48 12.94
N TRP A 91 -6.97 -5.43 12.65
CA TRP A 91 -7.98 -4.96 13.62
C TRP A 91 -8.07 -5.91 14.81
N ASP A 92 -8.24 -7.20 14.53
CA ASP A 92 -8.44 -8.24 15.54
C ASP A 92 -7.15 -8.59 16.27
N ARG A 93 -6.03 -8.66 15.54
CA ARG A 93 -4.73 -9.08 16.11
C ARG A 93 -4.05 -7.99 16.93
N LEU A 94 -4.06 -6.74 16.44
CA LEU A 94 -3.25 -5.66 17.00
C LEU A 94 -4.07 -4.66 17.82
N GLY A 95 -5.40 -4.61 17.61
CA GLY A 95 -6.30 -3.68 18.29
C GLY A 95 -5.94 -2.21 18.09
N TRP A 96 -6.25 -1.39 19.10
CA TRP A 96 -5.88 0.03 19.21
C TRP A 96 -5.02 0.23 20.45
N ARG A 97 -3.70 0.15 20.29
CA ARG A 97 -2.71 0.31 21.37
C ARG A 97 -1.77 1.48 21.05
N GLY A 98 -1.08 1.98 22.07
CA GLY A 98 -0.14 3.09 21.95
C GLY A 98 -0.78 4.48 22.01
N GLY A 99 0.00 5.51 21.68
CA GLY A 99 -0.41 6.92 21.74
C GLY A 99 -0.96 7.48 20.41
N PRO A 100 -1.24 8.80 20.34
CA PRO A 100 -1.87 9.43 19.18
C PRO A 100 -1.13 9.22 17.85
N ALA A 101 0.21 9.19 17.87
CA ALA A 101 1.02 8.93 16.69
C ALA A 101 0.84 7.50 16.14
N GLU A 102 0.73 6.52 17.03
CA GLU A 102 0.50 5.11 16.68
C GLU A 102 -0.92 4.93 16.13
N TRP A 103 -1.91 5.60 16.74
CA TRP A 103 -3.29 5.60 16.25
C TRP A 103 -3.37 6.20 14.85
N TRP A 104 -2.68 7.31 14.60
CA TRP A 104 -2.61 7.92 13.28
C TRP A 104 -2.04 6.96 12.23
N MET A 105 -0.97 6.24 12.54
CA MET A 105 -0.39 5.25 11.63
C MET A 105 -1.37 4.10 11.34
N ARG A 106 -2.03 3.57 12.37
CA ARG A 106 -3.03 2.50 12.21
C ARG A 106 -4.23 2.94 11.38
N ILE A 107 -4.73 4.16 11.59
CA ILE A 107 -5.78 4.76 10.74
C ILE A 107 -5.30 4.84 9.30
N ARG A 108 -4.06 5.31 9.08
CA ARG A 108 -3.48 5.45 7.75
C ARG A 108 -3.33 4.12 7.01
N ASP A 109 -3.03 3.04 7.71
CA ASP A 109 -2.92 1.71 7.13
C ASP A 109 -4.31 1.13 6.82
N ARG A 110 -5.24 1.27 7.77
CA ARG A 110 -6.62 0.77 7.67
C ARG A 110 -7.46 1.53 6.64
N ARG A 111 -7.16 2.81 6.36
CA ARG A 111 -7.89 3.58 5.33
C ARG A 111 -7.72 3.01 3.92
N SER A 112 -6.75 2.14 3.68
CA SER A 112 -6.42 1.64 2.34
C SER A 112 -7.59 0.89 1.68
N THR A 113 -8.37 0.12 2.45
CA THR A 113 -9.61 -0.53 1.99
C THR A 113 -10.70 0.48 1.65
N LEU A 114 -10.94 1.46 2.52
CA LEU A 114 -11.93 2.53 2.27
C LEU A 114 -11.55 3.37 1.04
N ALA A 115 -10.26 3.69 0.90
CA ALA A 115 -9.75 4.43 -0.24
C ALA A 115 -10.01 3.70 -1.57
N ALA A 116 -9.96 2.36 -1.58
CA ALA A 116 -10.27 1.58 -2.77
C ALA A 116 -11.77 1.65 -3.15
N LEU A 117 -12.68 1.75 -2.18
CA LEU A 117 -14.11 1.97 -2.45
C LEU A 117 -14.35 3.36 -3.04
N ILE A 118 -13.76 4.40 -2.45
CA ILE A 118 -13.83 5.78 -2.96
C ILE A 118 -13.26 5.83 -4.38
N LEU A 119 -12.14 5.16 -4.62
CA LEU A 119 -11.51 5.09 -5.93
C LEU A 119 -12.41 4.39 -6.96
N SER A 120 -13.04 3.27 -6.58
CA SER A 120 -14.00 2.56 -7.44
C SER A 120 -15.18 3.46 -7.81
N ALA A 121 -15.75 4.18 -6.84
CA ALA A 121 -16.82 5.14 -7.08
C ALA A 121 -16.36 6.28 -7.99
N ALA A 122 -15.14 6.81 -7.81
CA ALA A 122 -14.60 7.86 -8.65
C ALA A 122 -14.46 7.42 -10.13
N TYR A 123 -13.95 6.20 -10.39
CA TYR A 123 -13.88 5.66 -11.75
C TYR A 123 -15.26 5.37 -12.34
N ALA A 124 -16.21 4.87 -11.55
CA ALA A 124 -17.59 4.67 -11.99
C ALA A 124 -18.26 6.01 -12.35
N THR A 125 -18.09 7.04 -11.52
CA THR A 125 -18.58 8.40 -11.79
C THR A 125 -17.94 8.97 -13.06
N LEU A 126 -16.63 8.78 -13.27
CA LEU A 126 -15.96 9.23 -14.49
C LEU A 126 -16.53 8.55 -15.74
N LEU A 127 -16.77 7.24 -15.68
CA LEU A 127 -17.38 6.47 -16.76
C LEU A 127 -18.82 6.94 -17.05
N LEU A 128 -19.65 7.06 -16.01
CA LEU A 128 -21.02 7.55 -16.13
C LEU A 128 -21.05 8.97 -16.71
N TRP A 129 -20.15 9.84 -16.26
CA TRP A 129 -20.02 11.19 -16.79
C TRP A 129 -19.63 11.19 -18.27
N ALA A 130 -18.68 10.33 -18.69
CA ALA A 130 -18.33 10.18 -20.10
C ALA A 130 -19.52 9.68 -20.95
N ILE A 131 -20.30 8.72 -20.44
CA ILE A 131 -21.52 8.23 -21.11
C ILE A 131 -22.55 9.36 -21.25
N LEU A 132 -22.78 10.14 -20.20
CA LEU A 132 -23.70 11.28 -20.24
C LEU A 132 -23.25 12.36 -21.22
N MET A 133 -21.94 12.65 -21.29
CA MET A 133 -21.38 13.58 -22.27
C MET A 133 -21.60 13.09 -23.71
N LEU A 134 -21.45 11.78 -23.97
CA LEU A 134 -21.73 11.20 -25.28
C LEU A 134 -23.23 11.22 -25.60
N ALA A 135 -24.10 10.89 -24.64
CA ALA A 135 -25.54 10.98 -24.81
C ALA A 135 -26.00 12.43 -25.10
N GLY A 136 -25.37 13.42 -24.47
CA GLY A 136 -25.59 14.84 -24.73
C GLY A 136 -25.27 15.28 -26.17
N LEU A 137 -24.54 14.49 -26.96
CA LEU A 137 -24.37 14.74 -28.41
C LEU A 137 -25.65 14.43 -29.21
N PHE A 138 -26.56 13.65 -28.62
CA PHE A 138 -27.79 13.17 -29.26
C PHE A 138 -29.06 13.58 -28.51
N THR A 139 -28.93 14.25 -27.36
CA THR A 139 -30.06 14.67 -26.51
C THR A 139 -29.84 16.10 -26.02
N ASP A 140 -30.91 16.88 -25.90
CA ASP A 140 -30.87 18.25 -25.33
C ASP A 140 -30.78 18.26 -23.79
N ILE A 141 -30.42 17.13 -23.17
CA ILE A 141 -30.28 17.02 -21.72
C ILE A 141 -28.96 17.67 -21.31
N ALA A 142 -29.02 18.95 -20.92
CA ALA A 142 -27.89 19.65 -20.35
C ALA A 142 -27.61 19.15 -18.92
N PRO A 143 -26.35 18.80 -18.56
CA PRO A 143 -26.02 18.48 -17.19
C PRO A 143 -26.23 19.73 -16.29
N PRO A 144 -26.76 19.56 -15.07
CA PRO A 144 -26.96 20.68 -14.17
C PRO A 144 -25.62 21.37 -13.86
N PRO A 145 -25.59 22.71 -13.77
CA PRO A 145 -24.36 23.43 -13.50
C PRO A 145 -23.78 23.04 -12.13
N ALA A 146 -22.48 22.72 -12.09
CA ALA A 146 -21.81 22.45 -10.83
C ALA A 146 -21.88 23.66 -9.91
N SER A 147 -22.31 23.46 -8.65
CA SER A 147 -22.38 24.53 -7.65
C SER A 147 -21.00 25.13 -7.35
N PRO A 148 -20.91 26.40 -6.90
CA PRO A 148 -19.61 27.01 -6.58
C PRO A 148 -18.79 26.21 -5.57
N ARG A 149 -19.46 25.61 -4.57
CA ARG A 149 -18.81 24.75 -3.57
C ARG A 149 -18.22 23.48 -4.19
N LEU A 150 -18.98 22.83 -5.09
CA LEU A 150 -18.49 21.65 -5.80
C LEU A 150 -17.29 22.00 -6.68
N ARG A 151 -17.34 23.12 -7.42
CA ARG A 151 -16.21 23.60 -8.23
C ARG A 151 -14.95 23.84 -7.39
N MET A 152 -15.09 24.47 -6.23
CA MET A 152 -13.98 24.68 -5.29
C MET A 152 -13.37 23.35 -4.84
N LEU A 153 -14.19 22.37 -4.46
CA LEU A 153 -13.71 21.04 -4.05
C LEU A 153 -13.01 20.29 -5.20
N LEU A 154 -13.51 20.40 -6.43
CA LEU A 154 -12.88 19.81 -7.61
C LEU A 154 -11.50 20.42 -7.88
N TRP A 155 -11.36 21.75 -7.81
CA TRP A 155 -10.07 22.41 -7.95
C TRP A 155 -9.09 22.04 -6.85
N LEU A 156 -9.54 22.02 -5.60
CA LEU A 156 -8.70 21.59 -4.47
C LEU A 156 -8.23 20.14 -4.67
N ASN A 157 -9.13 19.24 -5.08
CA ASN A 157 -8.79 17.84 -5.34
C ASN A 157 -7.78 17.71 -6.48
N LEU A 158 -7.96 18.47 -7.57
CA LEU A 158 -7.03 18.52 -8.69
C LEU A 158 -5.64 18.99 -8.23
N CYS A 159 -5.54 20.08 -7.48
CA CYS A 159 -4.27 20.58 -6.95
C CYS A 159 -3.56 19.53 -6.07
N LEU A 160 -4.29 18.87 -5.18
CA LEU A 160 -3.75 17.80 -4.34
C LEU A 160 -3.31 16.57 -5.16
N MET A 161 -4.05 16.22 -6.21
CA MET A 161 -3.70 15.13 -7.13
C MET A 161 -2.43 15.47 -7.92
N LEU A 162 -2.32 16.69 -8.44
CA LEU A 162 -1.14 17.17 -9.17
C LEU A 162 0.08 17.21 -8.26
N TRP A 163 -0.05 17.75 -7.05
CA TRP A 163 1.01 17.74 -6.04
C TRP A 163 1.53 16.32 -5.77
N ARG A 164 0.61 15.38 -5.48
CA ARG A 164 0.97 13.99 -5.18
C ARG A 164 1.63 13.29 -6.37
N THR A 165 1.16 13.57 -7.57
CA THR A 165 1.70 13.01 -8.82
C THR A 165 3.09 13.59 -9.11
N GLY A 166 3.28 14.90 -8.92
CA GLY A 166 4.56 15.58 -9.06
C GLY A 166 5.60 15.06 -8.06
N MET A 167 5.22 14.93 -6.79
CA MET A 167 6.08 14.31 -5.75
C MET A 167 6.51 12.90 -6.15
N ARG A 168 5.57 12.06 -6.62
CA ARG A 168 5.90 10.72 -7.09
C ARG A 168 6.87 10.75 -8.27
N ALA A 169 6.63 11.58 -9.28
CA ALA A 169 7.50 11.70 -10.43
C ALA A 169 8.91 12.18 -10.03
N ALA A 170 9.01 13.14 -9.12
CA ALA A 170 10.28 13.66 -8.60
C ALA A 170 11.07 12.58 -7.83
N PHE A 171 10.45 11.87 -6.89
CA PHE A 171 11.15 10.83 -6.13
C PHE A 171 11.54 9.62 -6.98
N VAL A 172 10.66 9.16 -7.88
CA VAL A 172 10.99 8.07 -8.81
C VAL A 172 12.08 8.52 -9.80
N GLY A 173 11.99 9.77 -10.29
CA GLY A 173 13.00 10.36 -11.17
C GLY A 173 14.36 10.47 -10.51
N SER A 174 14.40 10.87 -9.24
CA SER A 174 15.65 10.95 -8.46
C SER A 174 16.26 9.58 -8.16
N ALA A 175 15.45 8.53 -8.00
CA ALA A 175 15.93 7.19 -7.67
C ALA A 175 16.31 6.36 -8.90
N TYR A 176 15.57 6.49 -10.01
CA TYR A 176 15.70 5.61 -11.18
C TYR A 176 15.99 6.35 -12.49
N GLY A 177 15.94 7.69 -12.49
CA GLY A 177 16.13 8.53 -13.67
C GLY A 177 14.81 9.11 -14.21
N TRP A 178 14.92 10.24 -14.92
CA TRP A 178 13.77 11.05 -15.35
C TRP A 178 12.73 10.28 -16.18
N ARG A 179 13.16 9.33 -17.02
CA ARG A 179 12.27 8.48 -17.85
C ARG A 179 11.30 7.68 -16.97
N TYR A 180 11.80 7.11 -15.88
CA TYR A 180 10.97 6.40 -14.91
C TYR A 180 10.10 7.37 -14.09
N GLY A 181 10.61 8.58 -13.80
CA GLY A 181 9.83 9.66 -13.19
C GLY A 181 8.57 10.01 -13.98
N ILE A 182 8.72 10.29 -15.29
CA ILE A 182 7.60 10.53 -16.20
C ILE A 182 6.71 9.29 -16.29
N GLY A 183 7.31 8.11 -16.47
CA GLY A 183 6.57 6.84 -16.51
C GLY A 183 5.77 6.54 -15.24
N ALA A 184 6.08 7.17 -14.10
CA ALA A 184 5.33 6.98 -12.85
C ALA A 184 3.94 7.65 -12.88
N ILE A 185 3.74 8.63 -13.76
CA ILE A 185 2.47 9.35 -13.93
C ILE A 185 1.39 8.41 -14.47
N PRO A 186 1.50 7.83 -15.70
CA PRO A 186 0.49 6.92 -16.24
C PRO A 186 0.37 5.63 -15.41
N ARG A 187 1.46 5.17 -14.80
CA ARG A 187 1.44 4.01 -13.87
C ARG A 187 0.51 4.20 -12.68
N THR A 188 0.12 5.43 -12.33
CA THR A 188 -0.85 5.68 -11.25
C THR A 188 -2.23 5.13 -11.59
N VAL A 189 -2.65 5.14 -12.87
CA VAL A 189 -3.91 4.52 -13.30
C VAL A 189 -3.87 3.01 -13.11
N VAL A 190 -2.77 2.37 -13.53
CA VAL A 190 -2.55 0.93 -13.34
C VAL A 190 -2.52 0.58 -11.84
N ALA A 191 -1.84 1.38 -11.03
CA ALA A 191 -1.79 1.19 -9.58
C ALA A 191 -3.15 1.32 -8.91
N ASN A 192 -4.02 2.21 -9.39
CA ASN A 192 -5.39 2.37 -8.94
C ASN A 192 -6.24 1.15 -9.31
N TYR A 193 -6.15 0.69 -10.56
CA TYR A 193 -6.80 -0.53 -11.02
C TYR A 193 -6.43 -1.76 -10.16
N ILE A 194 -5.13 -1.97 -9.94
CA ILE A 194 -4.62 -3.05 -9.05
C ILE A 194 -5.15 -2.85 -7.61
N ALA A 195 -5.21 -1.62 -7.10
CA ALA A 195 -5.72 -1.34 -5.75
C ALA A 195 -7.19 -1.76 -5.59
N ILE A 196 -8.04 -1.44 -6.57
CA ILE A 196 -9.46 -1.80 -6.56
C ILE A 196 -9.62 -3.33 -6.57
N LEU A 197 -8.92 -4.01 -7.48
CA LEU A 197 -8.98 -5.48 -7.57
C LEU A 197 -8.43 -6.16 -6.31
N ALA A 198 -7.33 -5.66 -5.75
CA ALA A 198 -6.76 -6.15 -4.52
C ALA A 198 -7.70 -5.96 -3.33
N ALA A 199 -8.39 -4.82 -3.23
CA ALA A 199 -9.37 -4.58 -2.17
C ALA A 199 -10.57 -5.52 -2.27
N ARG A 200 -11.08 -5.73 -3.49
CA ARG A 200 -12.14 -6.72 -3.73
C ARG A 200 -11.69 -8.11 -3.26
N ARG A 201 -10.51 -8.57 -3.70
CA ARG A 201 -9.97 -9.87 -3.31
C ARG A 201 -9.77 -9.98 -1.79
N ALA A 202 -9.20 -8.95 -1.16
CA ALA A 202 -8.96 -8.90 0.28
C ALA A 202 -10.26 -9.01 1.08
N LEU A 203 -11.31 -8.27 0.68
CA LEU A 203 -12.61 -8.33 1.34
C LEU A 203 -13.24 -9.72 1.24
N PHE A 204 -13.19 -10.35 0.06
CA PHE A 204 -13.69 -11.73 -0.11
C PHE A 204 -12.93 -12.73 0.77
N LEU A 205 -11.60 -12.64 0.81
CA LEU A 205 -10.77 -13.51 1.65
C LEU A 205 -11.07 -13.32 3.14
N TYR A 206 -11.22 -12.09 3.58
CA TYR A 206 -11.53 -11.76 4.97
C TYR A 206 -12.94 -12.21 5.38
N VAL A 207 -13.97 -11.98 4.56
CA VAL A 207 -15.32 -12.49 4.83
C VAL A 207 -15.33 -14.02 4.87
N ARG A 208 -14.57 -14.67 3.99
CA ARG A 208 -14.41 -16.12 3.99
C ARG A 208 -13.71 -16.61 5.26
N SER A 209 -12.74 -15.87 5.80
CA SER A 209 -12.08 -16.24 7.06
C SER A 209 -12.96 -16.07 8.28
N LEU A 210 -13.82 -15.04 8.31
CA LEU A 210 -14.84 -14.89 9.34
C LEU A 210 -15.85 -16.05 9.35
N ARG A 211 -16.00 -16.78 8.23
CA ARG A 211 -16.82 -18.00 8.12
C ARG A 211 -16.06 -19.28 8.50
N GLY A 212 -14.88 -19.17 9.12
CA GLY A 212 -14.10 -20.30 9.64
C GLY A 212 -13.13 -20.94 8.64
N HIS A 213 -12.96 -20.39 7.44
CA HIS A 213 -11.92 -20.88 6.52
C HIS A 213 -10.55 -20.25 6.84
N PRO A 214 -9.47 -21.03 6.90
CA PRO A 214 -8.16 -20.46 7.18
C PRO A 214 -7.70 -19.53 6.04
N LEU A 215 -7.09 -18.41 6.41
CA LEU A 215 -6.37 -17.54 5.49
C LEU A 215 -5.12 -18.29 5.02
N ARG A 216 -5.15 -18.84 3.81
CA ARG A 216 -3.99 -19.53 3.23
C ARG A 216 -2.96 -18.51 2.76
N TRP A 217 -1.72 -18.78 3.13
CA TRP A 217 -0.56 -18.02 2.70
C TRP A 217 -0.26 -18.32 1.22
N ASP A 218 -0.64 -17.41 0.32
CA ASP A 218 -0.12 -17.39 -1.06
C ASP A 218 1.22 -16.65 -1.04
N LYS A 219 2.33 -17.39 -1.09
CA LYS A 219 3.68 -16.80 -1.13
C LYS A 219 3.86 -16.02 -2.43
N THR A 220 4.37 -14.79 -2.32
CA THR A 220 4.72 -13.98 -3.49
C THR A 220 5.89 -14.62 -4.22
N GLN A 221 5.80 -14.73 -5.55
CA GLN A 221 6.97 -15.09 -6.35
C GLN A 221 7.85 -13.86 -6.51
N HIS A 222 9.16 -14.03 -6.31
CA HIS A 222 10.14 -12.95 -6.33
C HIS A 222 11.02 -13.09 -7.58
N HIS A 223 11.20 -11.99 -8.31
CA HIS A 223 12.19 -11.88 -9.39
C HIS A 223 13.22 -10.83 -9.00
N PHE A 224 14.48 -11.26 -8.88
CA PHE A 224 15.59 -10.39 -8.52
C PHE A 224 16.27 -9.83 -9.78
N PRO A 225 16.73 -8.57 -9.75
CA PRO A 225 17.52 -8.02 -10.85
C PRO A 225 18.87 -8.76 -10.97
N ASP A 226 19.33 -8.92 -12.20
CA ASP A 226 20.63 -9.50 -12.51
C ASP A 226 21.76 -8.58 -12.00
N PRO A 227 22.72 -9.08 -11.18
CA PRO A 227 23.84 -8.30 -10.66
C PRO A 227 24.63 -7.56 -11.75
N GLU A 228 24.74 -8.15 -12.96
CA GLU A 228 25.53 -7.56 -14.06
C GLU A 228 24.84 -6.35 -14.71
N ASN A 229 23.53 -6.19 -14.52
CA ASN A 229 22.72 -5.11 -15.11
C ASN A 229 22.40 -3.98 -14.12
N LEU A 230 23.00 -3.99 -12.93
CA LEU A 230 22.85 -2.93 -11.94
C LEU A 230 23.79 -1.75 -12.29
N PRO A 231 23.31 -0.50 -12.23
CA PRO A 231 24.13 0.69 -12.45
C PRO A 231 25.14 0.90 -11.32
#